data_AF-A0A6B3FX31-F1
#
_entry.id   AF-A0A6B3FX31-F1
#
_cell.length_a   1.000
_cell.length_b   1.000
_cell.length_c   1.000
_cell.angle_alpha   90.00
_cell.angle_beta   90.00
_cell.angle_gamma   90.00
#
_symmetry.space_group_name_H-M   'P 1'
#
loop_
_entity.id
_entity.type
_entity.pdbx_description
1 polymer ?
#
loop_
_entity_poly.entity_id
_entity_poly.type
_entity_poly.pdbx_seq_one_letter_code
_entity_poly.pdbx_strand_id
1 'polypeptide(L)'
;TGEILWRTAPGTVSQQHHPTELPSGNLLVFDNGVFRPGHDVPYSRVIEIDRAGTITWEYHDPARESFFAPFMGSAQRLPNGNTLVTDSPAGRLFEVTADGLLVWEYVVPYFGGYEEAEVRGLFPA
;
A
#
# COMPACT_ATOMS: atom_id res chain seq x y z
N THR A 1 28.70 -6.33 3.13
CA THR A 1 29.33 -5.63 4.27
C THR A 1 28.42 -5.54 5.49
N GLY A 2 27.08 -5.75 5.38
CA GLY A 2 26.16 -5.58 6.53
C GLY A 2 25.98 -4.11 6.94
N GLU A 3 26.52 -3.20 6.12
CA GLU A 3 26.49 -1.76 6.33
C GLU A 3 25.09 -1.22 6.03
N ILE A 4 24.55 -0.45 6.97
CA ILE A 4 23.31 0.28 6.79
C ILE A 4 23.66 1.61 6.13
N LEU A 5 23.33 1.75 4.84
CA LEU A 5 23.66 2.95 4.07
C LEU A 5 22.82 4.16 4.49
N TRP A 6 21.56 3.94 4.87
CA TRP A 6 20.64 4.98 5.33
C TRP A 6 19.41 4.36 6.01
N ARG A 7 18.60 5.19 6.68
CA ARG A 7 17.32 4.83 7.31
C ARG A 7 16.41 6.05 7.35
N THR A 8 15.10 5.86 7.36
CA THR A 8 14.14 6.95 7.60
C THR A 8 14.04 7.29 9.09
N ALA A 9 13.43 8.43 9.41
CA ALA A 9 13.03 8.73 10.79
C ALA A 9 11.93 7.75 11.26
N PRO A 10 11.85 7.44 12.57
CA PRO A 10 10.75 6.67 13.13
C PRO A 10 9.39 7.29 12.77
N GLY A 11 8.42 6.46 12.38
CA GLY A 11 7.08 6.91 12.01
C GLY A 11 6.93 7.43 10.56
N THR A 12 8.02 7.52 9.77
CA THR A 12 7.93 7.85 8.33
C THR A 12 7.06 6.84 7.59
N VAL A 13 7.22 5.56 7.92
CA VAL A 13 6.41 4.44 7.47
C VAL A 13 5.92 3.63 8.66
N SER A 14 4.81 2.90 8.50
CA SER A 14 4.21 2.10 9.56
C SER A 14 3.70 0.76 9.00
N GLN A 15 4.41 -0.32 9.33
CA GLN A 15 4.15 -1.68 8.86
C GLN A 15 4.16 -1.84 7.32
N GLN A 16 5.04 -1.12 6.65
CA GLN A 16 5.14 -1.04 5.19
C GLN A 16 5.43 -2.36 4.48
N HIS A 17 5.03 -2.42 3.22
CA HIS A 17 5.28 -3.50 2.28
C HIS A 17 5.85 -2.99 0.95
N HIS A 18 6.48 -3.92 0.22
CA HIS A 18 6.87 -3.79 -1.19
C HIS A 18 7.67 -2.51 -1.57
N PRO A 19 8.80 -2.20 -0.91
CA PRO A 19 9.66 -1.12 -1.36
C PRO A 19 10.27 -1.46 -2.73
N THR A 20 10.07 -0.58 -3.71
CA THR A 20 10.62 -0.71 -5.07
C THR A 20 11.43 0.53 -5.42
N GLU A 21 12.67 0.36 -5.84
CA GLU A 21 13.49 1.48 -6.31
C GLU A 21 13.07 1.90 -7.72
N LEU A 22 12.81 3.20 -7.88
CA LEU A 22 12.44 3.82 -9.14
C LEU A 22 13.71 4.30 -9.89
N PRO A 23 13.63 4.57 -11.22
CA PRO A 23 14.76 5.11 -11.98
C PRO A 23 15.32 6.44 -11.44
N SER A 24 14.53 7.20 -10.67
CA SER A 24 14.96 8.42 -9.97
C SER A 24 15.91 8.14 -8.80
N GLY A 25 16.02 6.89 -8.34
CA GLY A 25 16.73 6.50 -7.11
C GLY A 25 15.88 6.60 -5.84
N ASN A 26 14.64 7.09 -5.96
CA ASN A 26 13.65 7.09 -4.88
C ASN A 26 13.05 5.70 -4.68
N LEU A 27 12.47 5.45 -3.51
CA LEU A 27 11.70 4.25 -3.23
C LEU A 27 10.20 4.52 -3.28
N LEU A 28 9.48 3.75 -4.10
CA LEU A 28 8.02 3.62 -3.99
C LEU A 28 7.71 2.57 -2.91
N VAL A 29 6.85 2.93 -1.97
CA VAL A 29 6.53 2.09 -0.80
C VAL A 29 5.03 2.05 -0.58
N PHE A 30 4.48 0.85 -0.34
CA PHE A 30 3.14 0.69 0.18
C PHE A 30 3.20 0.80 1.70
N ASP A 31 2.63 1.85 2.28
CA ASP A 31 2.70 2.14 3.70
C ASP A 31 1.34 1.89 4.36
N ASN A 32 1.22 0.75 5.03
CA ASN A 32 -0.02 0.21 5.57
C ASN A 32 -0.67 1.11 6.64
N GLY A 33 0.14 1.84 7.41
CA GLY A 33 -0.34 2.85 8.36
C GLY A 33 -0.78 2.34 9.72
N VAL A 34 -0.58 1.06 10.01
CA VAL A 34 -0.94 0.45 11.30
C VAL A 34 -0.12 1.11 12.42
N PHE A 35 -0.79 1.66 13.43
CA PHE A 35 -0.19 2.43 14.54
C PHE A 35 0.62 3.66 14.10
N ARG A 36 0.30 4.27 12.95
CA ARG A 36 0.94 5.50 12.51
C ARG A 36 0.81 6.60 13.58
N PRO A 37 1.91 7.21 14.05
CA PRO A 37 1.84 8.28 15.05
C PRO A 37 1.00 9.46 14.56
N GLY A 38 0.20 10.04 15.47
CA GLY A 38 -0.62 11.23 15.18
C GLY A 38 -1.91 10.96 14.43
N HIS A 39 -2.29 9.69 14.24
CA HIS A 39 -3.54 9.30 13.58
C HIS A 39 -4.29 8.25 14.41
N ASP A 40 -5.51 8.58 14.82
CA ASP A 40 -6.38 7.66 15.58
C ASP A 40 -7.04 6.62 14.68
N VAL A 41 -7.41 7.03 13.45
CA VAL A 41 -8.01 6.15 12.44
C VAL A 41 -6.91 5.73 11.45
N PRO A 42 -6.62 4.43 11.31
CA PRO A 42 -5.59 3.97 10.41
C PRO A 42 -6.05 4.05 8.95
N TYR A 43 -5.11 4.33 8.06
CA TYR A 43 -5.30 4.32 6.61
C TYR A 43 -3.99 3.97 5.92
N SER A 44 -4.09 3.35 4.76
CA SER A 44 -2.95 3.05 3.91
C SER A 44 -2.67 4.21 2.95
N ARG A 45 -1.41 4.32 2.56
CA ARG A 45 -0.95 5.26 1.53
C ARG A 45 0.14 4.60 0.70
N VAL A 46 0.31 5.08 -0.53
CA VAL A 46 1.51 4.79 -1.33
C VAL A 46 2.36 6.04 -1.35
N ILE A 47 3.64 5.89 -1.04
CA ILE A 47 4.55 7.03 -0.96
C ILE A 47 5.80 6.80 -1.80
N GLU A 48 6.36 7.89 -2.29
CA GLU A 48 7.69 7.93 -2.87
C GLU A 48 8.62 8.63 -1.87
N ILE A 49 9.68 7.95 -1.43
CA ILE A 49 10.63 8.47 -0.44
C ILE A 49 12.02 8.59 -1.08
N ASP A 50 12.67 9.74 -0.92
CA ASP A 50 14.06 9.94 -1.33
C ASP A 50 15.05 9.30 -0.33
N ARG A 51 16.35 9.30 -0.66
CA ARG A 51 17.39 8.73 0.21
C ARG A 51 17.64 9.53 1.49
N ALA A 52 17.13 10.77 1.59
CA ALA A 52 17.14 11.56 2.81
C ALA A 52 15.95 11.24 3.74
N GLY A 53 14.98 10.44 3.28
CA GLY A 53 13.77 10.10 4.02
C GLY A 53 12.61 11.09 3.80
N THR A 54 12.72 11.98 2.82
CA THR A 54 11.66 12.94 2.47
C THR A 54 10.62 12.25 1.61
N ILE A 55 9.34 12.41 1.95
CA ILE A 55 8.23 11.99 1.09
C ILE A 55 8.11 13.01 -0.05
N THR A 56 8.35 12.57 -1.27
CA THR A 56 8.35 13.39 -2.50
C THR A 56 7.06 13.27 -3.30
N TRP A 57 6.31 12.20 -3.06
CA TRP A 57 4.97 11.97 -3.60
C TRP A 57 4.18 11.08 -2.64
N GLU A 58 2.86 11.29 -2.58
CA GLU A 58 1.95 10.50 -1.77
C GLU A 58 0.61 10.34 -2.50
N TYR A 59 0.10 9.12 -2.49
CA TYR A 59 -1.30 8.83 -2.74
C TYR A 59 -1.94 8.25 -1.49
N HIS A 60 -3.09 8.78 -1.13
CA HIS A 60 -4.06 8.15 -0.25
C HIS A 60 -5.45 8.32 -0.86
N ASP A 61 -6.39 7.45 -0.53
CA ASP A 61 -7.79 7.66 -0.94
C ASP A 61 -8.32 8.95 -0.29
N PRO A 62 -9.02 9.85 -1.02
CA PRO A 62 -9.62 11.04 -0.42
C PRO A 62 -10.51 10.72 0.79
N ALA A 63 -11.25 9.61 0.74
CA ALA A 63 -11.90 9.01 1.89
C ALA A 63 -10.94 7.99 2.51
N ARG A 64 -10.00 8.46 3.34
CA ARG A 64 -8.85 7.67 3.84
C ARG A 64 -9.24 6.32 4.43
N GLU A 65 -10.37 6.26 5.13
CA GLU A 65 -10.94 5.05 5.72
C GLU A 65 -11.35 3.98 4.70
N SER A 66 -11.54 4.36 3.43
CA SER A 66 -11.90 3.46 2.33
C SER A 66 -10.70 2.73 1.72
N PHE A 67 -9.48 3.09 2.13
CA PHE A 67 -8.25 2.43 1.72
C PHE A 67 -7.38 2.12 2.93
N PHE A 68 -7.53 0.91 3.45
CA PHE A 68 -6.73 0.42 4.55
C PHE A 68 -6.46 -1.08 4.42
N ALA A 69 -5.23 -1.40 4.05
CA ALA A 69 -4.68 -2.74 4.14
C ALA A 69 -3.81 -2.81 5.40
N PRO A 70 -4.23 -3.49 6.49
CA PRO A 70 -3.39 -3.62 7.69
C PRO A 70 -2.13 -4.49 7.46
N PHE A 71 -2.13 -5.32 6.42
CA PHE A 71 -1.03 -6.19 6.05
C PHE A 71 -1.06 -6.43 4.54
N MET A 72 0.06 -6.91 3.98
CA MET A 72 0.23 -7.10 2.54
C MET A 72 0.03 -5.79 1.77
N GLY A 73 -0.31 -5.87 0.50
CA GLY A 73 -0.39 -4.73 -0.38
C GLY A 73 0.89 -4.50 -1.16
N SER A 74 0.73 -3.84 -2.30
CA SER A 74 1.79 -3.55 -3.25
C SER A 74 1.44 -2.32 -4.06
N ALA A 75 2.46 -1.62 -4.52
CA ALA A 75 2.36 -0.56 -5.49
C ALA A 75 3.46 -0.70 -6.54
N GLN A 76 3.14 -0.38 -7.79
CA GLN A 76 4.05 -0.39 -8.91
C GLN A 76 3.83 0.84 -9.79
N ARG A 77 4.89 1.61 -10.01
CA ARG A 77 4.89 2.66 -11.02
C ARG A 77 4.96 2.02 -12.41
N LEU A 78 4.00 2.37 -13.28
CA LEU A 78 3.87 1.87 -14.64
C LEU A 78 4.62 2.78 -15.63
N PRO A 79 4.94 2.29 -16.85
CA PRO A 79 5.66 3.08 -17.86
C PRO A 79 4.96 4.38 -18.31
N ASN A 80 3.63 4.45 -18.18
CA ASN A 80 2.84 5.66 -18.47
C ASN A 80 2.91 6.72 -17.34
N GLY A 81 3.60 6.43 -16.23
CA GLY A 81 3.69 7.32 -15.06
C GLY A 81 2.61 7.11 -14.01
N ASN A 82 1.60 6.28 -14.28
CA ASN A 82 0.57 5.93 -13.30
C ASN A 82 1.08 4.90 -12.30
N THR A 83 0.38 4.76 -11.19
CA THR A 83 0.71 3.78 -10.14
C THR A 83 -0.43 2.77 -10.03
N LEU A 84 -0.11 1.50 -10.28
CA LEU A 84 -0.99 0.37 -10.00
C LEU A 84 -0.81 -0.04 -8.53
N VAL A 85 -1.93 -0.22 -7.82
CA VAL A 85 -1.96 -0.54 -6.39
C VAL A 85 -2.83 -1.77 -6.17
N THR A 86 -2.39 -2.65 -5.28
CA THR A 86 -3.18 -3.79 -4.81
C THR A 86 -3.52 -3.59 -3.34
N ASP A 87 -4.77 -3.29 -3.04
CA ASP A 87 -5.35 -3.32 -1.70
C ASP A 87 -5.77 -4.77 -1.38
N SER A 88 -4.76 -5.56 -0.96
CA SER A 88 -4.88 -7.02 -0.93
C SER A 88 -6.00 -7.53 -0.02
N PRO A 89 -6.17 -7.06 1.24
CA PRO A 89 -7.23 -7.55 2.11
C PRO A 89 -8.64 -7.20 1.61
N ALA A 90 -8.79 -6.06 0.93
CA ALA A 90 -10.05 -5.66 0.33
C ALA A 90 -10.37 -6.38 -0.99
N GLY A 91 -9.40 -7.07 -1.59
CA GLY A 91 -9.56 -7.64 -2.93
C GLY A 91 -9.74 -6.56 -4.00
N ARG A 92 -9.19 -5.36 -3.79
CA ARG A 92 -9.32 -4.22 -4.71
C ARG A 92 -7.96 -3.94 -5.38
N LEU A 93 -7.98 -3.78 -6.70
CA LEU A 93 -6.84 -3.36 -7.50
C LEU A 93 -7.23 -2.08 -8.22
N PHE A 94 -6.34 -1.09 -8.24
CA PHE A 94 -6.66 0.18 -8.86
C PHE A 94 -5.42 0.90 -9.40
N GLU A 95 -5.62 1.71 -10.44
CA GLU A 95 -4.58 2.52 -11.06
C GLU A 95 -4.89 4.00 -10.86
N VAL A 96 -3.89 4.76 -10.41
CA VAL A 96 -3.99 6.21 -10.20
C VAL A 96 -2.94 6.96 -11.00
N THR A 97 -3.30 8.15 -11.49
CA THR A 97 -2.33 9.07 -12.10
C THR A 97 -1.37 9.64 -11.06
N ALA A 98 -0.32 10.33 -11.52
CA ALA A 98 0.58 11.07 -10.64
C ALA A 98 -0.16 12.15 -9.80
N ASP A 99 -1.27 12.69 -10.32
CA ASP A 99 -2.13 13.65 -9.61
C ASP A 99 -3.16 12.97 -8.69
N GLY A 100 -3.15 11.63 -8.60
CA GLY A 100 -4.04 10.85 -7.74
C GLY A 100 -5.42 10.58 -8.34
N LEU A 101 -5.63 10.78 -9.65
CA LEU A 101 -6.90 10.45 -10.30
C LEU A 101 -7.02 8.95 -10.51
N LEU A 102 -8.10 8.34 -10.02
CA LEU A 102 -8.45 6.95 -10.29
C LEU A 102 -8.84 6.78 -11.77
N VAL A 103 -8.07 5.97 -12.52
CA VAL A 103 -8.28 5.78 -13.97
C VAL A 103 -8.66 4.35 -14.36
N TRP A 104 -8.45 3.39 -13.46
CA TRP A 104 -8.89 2.02 -13.62
C TRP A 104 -9.08 1.37 -12.25
N GLU A 105 -10.03 0.44 -12.17
CA GLU A 105 -10.33 -0.30 -10.94
C GLU A 105 -10.86 -1.69 -11.27
N TYR A 106 -10.50 -2.65 -10.43
CA TYR A 106 -11.07 -3.99 -10.40
C TYR A 106 -11.24 -4.43 -8.94
N VAL A 107 -12.44 -4.92 -8.62
CA VAL A 107 -12.75 -5.53 -7.33
C VAL A 107 -12.98 -7.02 -7.55
N VAL A 108 -12.26 -7.86 -6.83
CA VAL A 108 -12.39 -9.31 -6.88
C VAL A 108 -13.83 -9.69 -6.48
N PRO A 109 -14.63 -10.27 -7.40
CA PRO A 109 -16.05 -10.52 -7.13
C PRO A 109 -16.28 -11.75 -6.24
N TYR A 110 -15.27 -12.63 -6.10
CA TYR A 110 -15.35 -13.88 -5.36
C TYR A 110 -14.06 -14.15 -4.60
N PHE A 111 -14.16 -14.35 -3.29
CA PHE A 111 -13.04 -14.79 -2.46
C PHE A 111 -12.96 -16.32 -2.45
N GLY A 112 -11.76 -16.85 -2.21
CA GLY A 112 -11.58 -18.28 -1.98
C GLY A 112 -12.37 -18.73 -0.74
N GLY A 113 -12.94 -19.94 -0.80
CA GLY A 113 -13.56 -20.55 0.37
C GLY A 113 -12.52 -20.88 1.44
N TYR A 114 -12.94 -20.93 2.70
CA TYR A 114 -12.07 -21.31 3.81
C TYR A 114 -11.59 -22.76 3.66
N GLU A 115 -10.32 -23.03 3.98
CA GLU A 115 -9.78 -24.39 3.98
C GLU A 115 -10.04 -25.08 5.33
N GLU A 116 -10.08 -24.30 6.40
CA GLU A 116 -10.24 -24.74 7.77
C GLU A 116 -11.62 -25.36 8.00
N ALA A 117 -11.65 -26.62 8.46
CA ALA A 117 -12.89 -27.38 8.63
C ALA A 117 -13.90 -26.71 9.58
N GLU A 118 -13.42 -26.07 10.65
CA GLU A 118 -14.26 -25.32 11.58
C GLU A 118 -14.99 -24.17 10.87
N VAL A 119 -14.25 -23.39 10.06
CA VAL A 119 -14.82 -22.24 9.37
C VAL A 119 -15.80 -22.67 8.29
N ARG A 120 -15.46 -23.73 7.52
CA ARG A 120 -16.37 -24.30 6.53
C ARG A 120 -17.68 -24.81 7.12
N GLY A 121 -17.67 -25.26 8.38
CA GLY A 121 -18.88 -25.68 9.09
C GLY A 121 -19.79 -24.52 9.51
N LEU A 122 -19.24 -23.32 9.70
CA LEU A 122 -19.96 -22.13 10.15
C LEU A 122 -20.34 -21.20 8.99
N PHE A 123 -19.49 -21.12 7.97
CA PHE A 123 -19.63 -20.26 6.80
C PHE A 123 -19.58 -21.13 5.54
N PRO A 124 -20.72 -21.75 5.15
CA PRO A 124 -20.79 -22.44 3.88
C PRO A 124 -20.55 -21.41 2.76
N ALA A 125 -19.55 -21.68 1.93
CA ALA A 125 -19.17 -20.87 0.77
C ALA A 125 -20.32 -20.74 -0.25
#